data_AF-A0A1A9EXK0-F1
#
_entry.id   AF-A0A1A9EXK0-F1
#
_cell.length_a   1.000
_cell.length_b   1.000
_cell.length_c   1.000
_cell.angle_alpha   90.00
_cell.angle_beta   90.00
_cell.angle_gamma   90.00
#
_symmetry.space_group_name_H-M   'P 1'
#
loop_
_entity.id
_entity.type
_entity.pdbx_description
1 polymer ?
#
loop_
_entity_poly.entity_id
_entity_poly.type
_entity_poly.pdbx_seq_one_letter_code
_entity_poly.pdbx_strand_id
1 'polypeptide(L)'
;MLLNRKSFLAGLLFYNKVMFFWGGIVFSAYSHGSCGDVYAEKYGPYDYSDEKQRSRILETVERRHFTDNVQGLKKGGETGSIMGDLGYTLNKFPNHYPALTTLVKYSEYEGVKTDPFIQEEINCFFVRAKQFKPEDYRVYHIYGNYLFRKGNYKSSIENYTKSLSIRDSAEVHYNLGLAYLKLGDVKNSEIHARKAYSKKYPLPGLKNMLMERQVSIE
;
A
#
# COMPACT_ATOMS: atom_id res chain seq x y z
N MET A 1 13.60 -45.36 -53.95
CA MET A 1 12.25 -45.57 -54.48
C MET A 1 11.38 -44.44 -53.93
N LEU A 2 11.19 -43.33 -54.66
CA LEU A 2 10.18 -43.16 -55.74
C LEU A 2 8.77 -43.31 -55.14
N LEU A 3 7.82 -42.36 -55.16
CA LEU A 3 7.60 -41.23 -56.07
C LEU A 3 6.63 -40.21 -55.45
N ASN A 4 6.86 -38.97 -55.85
CA ASN A 4 5.95 -37.82 -55.83
C ASN A 4 5.03 -37.88 -57.08
N ARG A 5 3.71 -37.60 -56.95
CA ARG A 5 2.80 -37.15 -58.04
C ARG A 5 1.63 -36.38 -57.40
N LYS A 6 1.57 -35.05 -57.48
CA LYS A 6 1.03 -34.18 -58.54
C LYS A 6 -0.46 -34.39 -58.90
N SER A 7 -1.28 -33.45 -58.40
CA SER A 7 -2.19 -32.54 -59.15
C SER A 7 -3.41 -33.09 -59.89
N PHE A 8 -4.60 -32.56 -59.57
CA PHE A 8 -5.59 -32.12 -60.58
C PHE A 8 -6.49 -30.97 -60.05
N LEU A 9 -6.78 -30.03 -60.96
CA LEU A 9 -7.50 -28.77 -60.83
C LEU A 9 -9.00 -28.91 -61.15
N ALA A 10 -9.85 -28.12 -60.48
CA ALA A 10 -11.04 -27.41 -60.98
C ALA A 10 -11.77 -26.83 -59.74
N GLY A 11 -12.30 -25.62 -59.64
CA GLY A 11 -12.63 -24.58 -60.60
C GLY A 11 -13.89 -23.87 -60.05
N LEU A 12 -13.75 -22.58 -59.73
CA LEU A 12 -14.76 -21.53 -59.47
C LEU A 12 -16.05 -21.86 -58.70
N LEU A 13 -16.36 -21.05 -57.67
CA LEU A 13 -17.52 -20.14 -57.71
C LEU A 13 -17.34 -19.02 -56.67
N PHE A 14 -17.68 -17.81 -57.11
CA PHE A 14 -17.61 -16.54 -56.41
C PHE A 14 -18.48 -16.51 -55.15
N TYR A 15 -18.00 -15.88 -54.06
CA TYR A 15 -18.80 -14.89 -53.33
C TYR A 15 -17.88 -13.94 -52.54
N ASN A 16 -18.01 -12.66 -52.85
CA ASN A 16 -17.47 -11.55 -52.06
C ASN A 16 -18.01 -11.60 -50.63
N LYS A 17 -17.14 -11.70 -49.64
CA LYS A 17 -17.36 -11.06 -48.34
C LYS A 17 -16.08 -10.35 -47.92
N VAL A 18 -16.11 -9.03 -48.09
CA VAL A 18 -15.23 -8.07 -47.44
C VAL A 18 -15.35 -8.32 -45.92
N MET A 19 -14.29 -8.86 -45.31
CA MET A 19 -14.16 -8.82 -43.85
C MET A 19 -13.77 -7.41 -43.45
N PHE A 20 -14.75 -6.64 -42.98
CA PHE A 20 -14.48 -5.43 -42.23
C PHE A 20 -13.90 -5.82 -40.86
N PHE A 21 -12.61 -5.55 -40.69
CA PHE A 21 -11.94 -5.50 -39.40
C PHE A 21 -12.44 -4.28 -38.62
N TRP A 22 -13.54 -4.42 -37.88
CA TRP A 22 -13.92 -3.43 -36.86
C TRP A 22 -14.52 -4.17 -35.67
N GLY A 23 -13.74 -4.20 -34.59
CA GLY A 23 -14.09 -4.93 -33.39
C GLY A 23 -12.84 -5.53 -32.78
N GLY A 24 -11.85 -4.67 -32.47
CA GLY A 24 -10.89 -5.04 -31.45
C GLY A 24 -11.71 -5.46 -30.24
N ILE A 25 -11.60 -6.73 -29.87
CA ILE A 25 -11.91 -7.12 -28.50
C ILE A 25 -10.90 -6.33 -27.69
N VAL A 26 -11.36 -5.19 -27.18
CA VAL A 26 -10.72 -4.53 -26.07
C VAL A 26 -10.75 -5.59 -24.99
N PHE A 27 -9.64 -6.32 -24.83
CA PHE A 27 -9.28 -6.80 -23.52
C PHE A 27 -9.30 -5.54 -22.67
N SER A 28 -10.40 -5.35 -21.94
CA SER A 28 -10.42 -4.46 -20.80
C SER A 28 -9.35 -5.03 -19.89
N ALA A 29 -8.13 -4.54 -20.07
CA ALA A 29 -7.15 -4.56 -19.02
C ALA A 29 -7.90 -3.96 -17.85
N TYR A 30 -8.18 -4.78 -16.83
CA TYR A 30 -8.69 -4.31 -15.55
C TYR A 30 -7.97 -3.00 -15.25
N SER A 31 -8.69 -1.89 -15.37
CA SER A 31 -8.11 -0.62 -14.99
C SER A 31 -7.81 -0.79 -13.51
N HIS A 32 -6.53 -0.83 -13.15
CA HIS A 32 -6.07 -0.65 -11.77
C HIS A 32 -6.36 0.82 -11.41
N GLY A 33 -7.65 1.17 -11.39
CA GLY A 33 -8.14 2.47 -11.82
C GLY A 33 -9.25 2.93 -10.90
N SER A 34 -8.84 3.79 -9.96
CA SER A 34 -9.60 4.39 -8.88
C SER A 34 -9.89 3.49 -7.69
N CYS A 35 -9.19 3.75 -6.59
CA CYS A 35 -9.45 3.22 -5.25
C CYS A 35 -10.77 3.71 -4.63
N GLY A 36 -11.73 4.12 -5.47
CA GLY A 36 -12.96 4.80 -5.09
C GLY A 36 -12.72 6.25 -4.70
N ASP A 37 -13.83 6.99 -4.59
CA ASP A 37 -13.86 8.30 -3.97
C ASP A 37 -13.95 8.14 -2.45
N VAL A 38 -13.01 8.76 -1.73
CA VAL A 38 -12.99 8.75 -0.26
C VAL A 38 -14.20 9.44 0.37
N TYR A 39 -14.91 10.28 -0.38
CA TYR A 39 -16.12 10.99 0.05
C TYR A 39 -17.42 10.33 -0.43
N ALA A 40 -17.37 9.11 -0.98
CA ALA A 40 -18.56 8.41 -1.48
C ALA A 40 -19.56 7.98 -0.37
N GLU A 41 -19.11 7.95 0.89
CA GLU A 41 -19.95 7.55 2.02
C GLU A 41 -20.97 8.64 2.38
N LYS A 42 -22.24 8.26 2.61
CA LYS A 42 -23.30 9.20 3.02
C LYS A 42 -23.02 9.92 4.34
N TYR A 43 -22.30 9.25 5.25
CA TYR A 43 -21.92 9.79 6.56
C TYR A 43 -20.42 9.55 6.79
N GLY A 44 -19.68 10.64 6.97
CA GLY A 44 -18.21 10.65 6.96
C GLY A 44 -17.65 10.96 5.56
N PRO A 45 -16.34 10.77 5.33
CA PRO A 45 -15.33 10.40 6.32
C PRO A 45 -15.10 11.49 7.39
N TYR A 46 -14.61 11.07 8.56
CA TYR A 46 -14.27 11.92 9.70
C TYR A 46 -12.75 11.96 9.93
N ASP A 47 -12.25 13.08 10.45
CA ASP A 47 -10.82 13.25 10.70
C ASP A 47 -10.40 12.70 12.06
N TYR A 48 -9.60 11.63 12.07
CA TYR A 48 -9.09 11.02 13.30
C TYR A 48 -8.15 11.94 14.09
N SER A 49 -7.49 12.89 13.41
CA SER A 49 -6.59 13.84 14.07
C SER A 49 -7.31 15.07 14.63
N ASP A 50 -8.55 15.31 14.23
CA ASP A 50 -9.40 16.36 14.78
C ASP A 50 -10.15 15.82 16.01
N GLU A 51 -9.86 16.36 17.19
CA GLU A 51 -10.45 15.90 18.45
C GLU A 51 -11.98 16.02 18.49
N LYS A 52 -12.54 17.08 17.88
CA LYS A 52 -13.98 17.31 17.87
C LYS A 52 -14.69 16.30 16.99
N GLN A 53 -14.13 16.00 15.82
CA GLN A 53 -14.67 14.99 14.92
C GLN A 53 -14.46 13.57 15.44
N ARG A 54 -13.34 13.34 16.14
CA ARG A 54 -12.99 12.06 16.75
C ARG A 54 -13.99 11.67 17.84
N SER A 55 -14.17 12.48 18.88
CA SER A 55 -14.81 12.05 20.14
C SER A 55 -16.17 11.37 20.01
N ARG A 56 -17.16 11.95 19.32
CA ARG A 56 -18.54 11.44 19.32
C ARG A 56 -18.72 10.15 18.51
N ILE A 57 -18.02 10.03 17.40
CA ILE A 57 -18.25 8.94 16.43
C ILE A 57 -17.22 7.84 16.61
N LEU A 58 -16.00 8.19 17.03
CA LEU A 58 -14.93 7.23 17.23
C LEU A 58 -15.32 6.16 18.25
N GLU A 59 -15.92 6.54 19.38
CA GLU A 59 -16.29 5.57 20.42
C GLU A 59 -17.20 4.47 19.87
N THR A 60 -18.17 4.82 19.03
CA THR A 60 -19.07 3.83 18.44
C THR A 60 -18.36 2.95 17.42
N VAL A 61 -17.49 3.55 16.59
CA VAL A 61 -16.73 2.81 15.57
C VAL A 61 -15.72 1.87 16.23
N GLU A 62 -14.87 2.34 17.14
CA GLU A 62 -13.84 1.50 17.76
C GLU A 62 -14.44 0.40 18.63
N ARG A 63 -15.51 0.68 19.38
CA ARG A 63 -16.16 -0.33 20.23
C ARG A 63 -16.75 -1.51 19.45
N ARG A 64 -17.14 -1.30 18.18
CA ARG A 64 -17.78 -2.34 17.35
C ARG A 64 -16.83 -2.93 16.30
N HIS A 65 -16.01 -2.09 15.69
CA HIS A 65 -15.23 -2.41 14.49
C HIS A 65 -13.71 -2.33 14.72
N PHE A 66 -13.22 -1.63 15.73
CA PHE A 66 -11.79 -1.61 16.03
C PHE A 66 -11.51 -2.08 17.46
N THR A 67 -12.10 -3.24 17.79
CA THR A 67 -11.94 -3.87 19.11
C THR A 67 -10.51 -4.39 19.33
N ASP A 68 -10.15 -4.69 20.57
CA ASP A 68 -8.87 -5.33 20.91
C ASP A 68 -8.62 -6.63 20.13
N ASN A 69 -9.69 -7.34 19.75
CA ASN A 69 -9.58 -8.55 18.93
C ASN A 69 -9.20 -8.24 17.48
N VAL A 70 -9.75 -7.18 16.91
CA VAL A 70 -9.42 -6.72 15.55
C VAL A 70 -8.00 -6.14 15.55
N GLN A 71 -7.66 -5.31 16.54
CA GLN A 71 -6.32 -4.73 16.67
C GLN A 71 -5.25 -5.81 16.90
N GLY A 72 -5.58 -6.84 17.67
CA GLY A 72 -4.73 -8.01 17.92
C GLY A 72 -4.78 -9.08 16.82
N LEU A 73 -5.54 -8.86 15.73
CA LEU A 73 -5.71 -9.79 14.61
C LEU A 73 -6.15 -11.21 15.05
N LYS A 74 -7.02 -11.29 16.06
CA LYS A 74 -7.53 -12.53 16.66
C LYS A 74 -8.85 -12.99 16.05
N LYS A 75 -9.80 -12.06 15.87
CA LYS A 75 -11.12 -12.29 15.28
C LYS A 75 -11.76 -10.97 14.85
N GLY A 76 -12.75 -11.04 13.96
CA GLY A 76 -13.63 -9.92 13.64
C GLY A 76 -14.46 -9.47 14.84
N GLY A 77 -14.82 -8.20 14.84
CA GLY A 77 -15.91 -7.61 15.62
C GLY A 77 -17.24 -7.72 14.87
N GLU A 78 -17.93 -6.60 14.70
CA GLU A 78 -19.32 -6.55 14.21
C GLU A 78 -19.49 -7.09 12.78
N THR A 79 -18.54 -6.85 11.87
CA THR A 79 -18.69 -7.36 10.49
C THR A 79 -18.37 -8.86 10.37
N GLY A 80 -17.88 -9.50 11.43
CA GLY A 80 -17.53 -10.91 11.46
C GLY A 80 -16.17 -11.26 10.82
N SER A 81 -15.43 -10.28 10.29
CA SER A 81 -14.09 -10.49 9.72
C SER A 81 -13.15 -9.32 10.00
N ILE A 82 -11.87 -9.60 10.18
CA ILE A 82 -10.85 -8.57 10.47
C ILE A 82 -10.80 -7.52 9.34
N MET A 83 -10.78 -7.96 8.07
CA MET A 83 -10.73 -7.03 6.94
C MET A 83 -12.00 -6.18 6.84
N GLY A 84 -13.19 -6.77 7.06
CA GLY A 84 -14.44 -6.03 7.03
C GLY A 84 -14.49 -4.92 8.08
N ASP A 85 -14.00 -5.22 9.29
CA ASP A 85 -13.98 -4.29 10.40
C ASP A 85 -12.92 -3.19 10.26
N LEU A 86 -11.74 -3.54 9.75
CA LEU A 86 -10.73 -2.55 9.34
C LEU A 86 -11.26 -1.66 8.21
N GLY A 87 -11.95 -2.25 7.23
CA GLY A 87 -12.55 -1.53 6.12
C GLY A 87 -13.65 -0.57 6.55
N TYR A 88 -14.53 -1.01 7.44
CA TYR A 88 -15.55 -0.14 8.03
C TYR A 88 -14.90 1.04 8.77
N THR A 89 -13.92 0.73 9.63
CA THR A 89 -13.21 1.74 10.43
C THR A 89 -12.55 2.79 9.52
N LEU A 90 -11.90 2.36 8.43
CA LEU A 90 -11.18 3.24 7.51
C LEU A 90 -12.08 3.94 6.49
N ASN A 91 -13.27 3.43 6.21
CA ASN A 91 -14.29 4.19 5.48
C ASN A 91 -14.82 5.34 6.33
N LYS A 92 -14.98 5.14 7.65
CA LYS A 92 -15.41 6.20 8.57
C LYS A 92 -14.29 7.16 8.94
N PHE A 93 -13.06 6.67 9.09
CA PHE A 93 -11.88 7.45 9.45
C PHE A 93 -10.70 7.04 8.54
N PRO A 94 -10.56 7.62 7.33
CA PRO A 94 -9.51 7.23 6.39
C PRO A 94 -8.09 7.38 6.97
N ASN A 95 -7.88 8.36 7.85
CA ASN A 95 -6.62 8.56 8.56
C ASN A 95 -6.60 7.97 9.99
N HIS A 96 -7.34 6.89 10.25
CA HIS A 96 -7.32 6.18 11.53
C HIS A 96 -5.98 5.45 11.74
N TYR A 97 -5.01 6.11 12.38
CA TYR A 97 -3.63 5.59 12.48
C TYR A 97 -3.53 4.19 13.08
N PRO A 98 -4.24 3.86 14.16
CA PRO A 98 -4.22 2.50 14.69
C PRO A 98 -4.72 1.45 13.68
N ALA A 99 -5.74 1.78 12.87
CA ALA A 99 -6.32 0.84 11.92
C ALA A 99 -5.43 0.67 10.69
N LEU A 100 -4.86 1.77 10.18
CA LEU A 100 -3.84 1.71 9.13
C LEU A 100 -2.62 0.89 9.57
N THR A 101 -2.18 1.05 10.82
CA THR A 101 -1.06 0.27 11.38
C THR A 101 -1.42 -1.20 11.54
N THR A 102 -2.64 -1.51 11.95
CA THR A 102 -3.16 -2.88 12.01
C THR A 102 -3.26 -3.50 10.60
N LEU A 103 -3.65 -2.74 9.57
CA LEU A 103 -3.61 -3.20 8.18
C LEU A 103 -2.19 -3.58 7.74
N VAL A 104 -1.16 -2.82 8.14
CA VAL A 104 0.23 -3.18 7.83
C VAL A 104 0.63 -4.52 8.48
N LYS A 105 0.10 -4.83 9.67
CA LYS A 105 0.35 -6.14 10.31
C LYS A 105 -0.45 -7.24 9.59
N TYR A 106 -1.71 -6.96 9.27
CA TYR A 106 -2.58 -7.88 8.57
C TYR A 106 -2.05 -8.25 7.18
N SER A 107 -1.43 -7.30 6.46
CA SER A 107 -0.86 -7.53 5.13
C SER A 107 0.24 -8.59 5.10
N GLU A 108 0.83 -8.92 6.25
CA GLU A 108 1.92 -9.88 6.40
C GLU A 108 1.44 -11.28 6.79
N TYR A 109 0.15 -11.48 7.06
CA TYR A 109 -0.39 -12.79 7.42
C TYR A 109 -0.25 -13.79 6.27
N GLU A 110 -0.05 -15.07 6.61
CA GLU A 110 -0.05 -16.15 5.63
C GLU A 110 -1.40 -16.20 4.89
N GLY A 111 -1.36 -16.44 3.59
CA GLY A 111 -2.51 -16.33 2.70
C GLY A 111 -2.82 -14.89 2.27
N VAL A 112 -2.73 -13.91 3.18
CA VAL A 112 -2.97 -12.50 2.87
C VAL A 112 -1.80 -11.88 2.10
N LYS A 113 -0.56 -12.15 2.53
CA LYS A 113 0.64 -11.51 1.97
C LYS A 113 0.85 -11.79 0.48
N THR A 114 0.33 -12.92 0.00
CA THR A 114 0.44 -13.41 -1.38
C THR A 114 -0.82 -13.16 -2.21
N ASP A 115 -1.94 -12.75 -1.62
CA ASP A 115 -3.18 -12.51 -2.34
C ASP A 115 -3.17 -11.11 -2.98
N PRO A 116 -3.05 -10.98 -4.31
CA PRO A 116 -2.92 -9.68 -4.97
C PRO A 116 -4.20 -8.83 -4.83
N PHE A 117 -5.38 -9.45 -4.72
CA PHE A 117 -6.63 -8.72 -4.58
C PHE A 117 -6.70 -8.04 -3.21
N ILE A 118 -6.38 -8.79 -2.14
CA ILE A 118 -6.35 -8.22 -0.79
C ILE A 118 -5.25 -7.15 -0.67
N GLN A 119 -4.09 -7.34 -1.28
CA GLN A 119 -3.01 -6.34 -1.25
C GLN A 119 -3.38 -5.05 -1.98
N GLU A 120 -4.12 -5.15 -3.09
CA GLU A 120 -4.65 -3.96 -3.78
C GLU A 120 -5.71 -3.26 -2.94
N GLU A 121 -6.59 -4.00 -2.26
CA GLU A 121 -7.56 -3.42 -1.33
C GLU A 121 -6.86 -2.66 -0.18
N ILE A 122 -5.82 -3.25 0.42
CA ILE A 122 -4.98 -2.60 1.45
C ILE A 122 -4.34 -1.32 0.90
N ASN A 123 -3.77 -1.38 -0.31
CA ASN A 123 -3.20 -0.23 -0.99
C ASN A 123 -4.24 0.90 -1.14
N CYS A 124 -5.47 0.57 -1.49
CA CYS A 124 -6.53 1.54 -1.67
C CYS A 124 -6.98 2.24 -0.38
N PHE A 125 -6.84 1.64 0.80
CA PHE A 125 -7.04 2.38 2.06
C PHE A 125 -6.01 3.50 2.23
N PHE A 126 -4.75 3.28 1.87
CA PHE A 126 -3.71 4.32 1.94
C PHE A 126 -3.89 5.42 0.90
N VAL A 127 -4.29 5.07 -0.32
CA VAL A 127 -4.60 6.05 -1.38
C VAL A 127 -5.72 6.97 -0.91
N ARG A 128 -6.81 6.41 -0.38
CA ARG A 128 -7.93 7.18 0.17
C ARG A 128 -7.53 8.02 1.37
N ALA A 129 -6.71 7.49 2.30
CA ALA A 129 -6.20 8.26 3.44
C ALA A 129 -5.41 9.50 3.01
N LYS A 130 -4.58 9.37 1.95
CA LYS A 130 -3.81 10.49 1.37
C LYS A 130 -4.70 11.50 0.65
N GLN A 131 -5.74 11.05 -0.05
CA GLN A 131 -6.73 11.93 -0.68
C GLN A 131 -7.52 12.72 0.37
N PHE A 132 -7.92 12.04 1.45
CA PHE A 132 -8.66 12.65 2.54
C PHE A 132 -7.83 13.70 3.28
N LYS A 133 -6.57 13.40 3.59
CA LYS A 133 -5.68 14.34 4.29
C LYS A 133 -4.26 14.38 3.69
N PRO A 134 -4.04 15.19 2.64
CA PRO A 134 -2.75 15.25 1.92
C PRO A 134 -1.55 15.77 2.72
N GLU A 135 -1.79 16.41 3.86
CA GLU A 135 -0.74 16.94 4.75
C GLU A 135 -0.65 16.19 6.09
N ASP A 136 -1.14 14.95 6.13
CA ASP A 136 -1.01 14.08 7.30
C ASP A 136 0.28 13.23 7.24
N TYR A 137 1.36 13.72 7.84
CA TYR A 137 2.66 13.04 7.83
C TYR A 137 2.60 11.58 8.34
N ARG A 138 1.64 11.23 9.22
CA ARG A 138 1.48 9.87 9.76
C ARG A 138 0.99 8.90 8.70
N VAL A 139 0.07 9.34 7.85
CA VAL A 139 -0.45 8.50 6.75
C VAL A 139 0.69 8.12 5.82
N TYR A 140 1.53 9.09 5.44
CA TYR A 140 2.71 8.84 4.60
C TYR A 140 3.72 7.93 5.29
N HIS A 141 3.99 8.12 6.58
CA HIS A 141 4.89 7.25 7.35
C HIS A 141 4.38 5.80 7.40
N ILE A 142 3.10 5.59 7.76
CA ILE A 142 2.52 4.25 7.86
C ILE A 142 2.44 3.59 6.48
N TYR A 143 2.11 4.34 5.43
CA TYR A 143 2.11 3.80 4.06
C TYR A 143 3.51 3.44 3.58
N GLY A 144 4.53 4.25 3.93
CA GLY A 144 5.93 3.91 3.71
C GLY A 144 6.31 2.59 4.40
N ASN A 145 5.84 2.37 5.63
CA ASN A 145 6.06 1.10 6.35
C ASN A 145 5.42 -0.10 5.63
N TYR A 146 4.20 0.06 5.11
CA TYR A 146 3.54 -0.96 4.28
C TYR A 146 4.37 -1.28 3.03
N LEU A 147 4.72 -0.27 2.25
CA LEU A 147 5.47 -0.43 1.00
C LEU A 147 6.86 -1.04 1.23
N PHE A 148 7.53 -0.66 2.32
CA PHE A 148 8.81 -1.24 2.71
C PHE A 148 8.69 -2.75 2.98
N ARG A 149 7.64 -3.19 3.69
CA ARG A 149 7.38 -4.62 3.96
C ARG A 149 7.07 -5.41 2.70
N LYS A 150 6.38 -4.79 1.73
CA LYS A 150 6.16 -5.36 0.40
C LYS A 150 7.41 -5.40 -0.48
N GLY A 151 8.55 -4.88 0.00
CA GLY A 151 9.78 -4.77 -0.78
C GLY A 151 9.76 -3.66 -1.84
N ASN A 152 8.71 -2.84 -1.88
CA ASN A 152 8.66 -1.67 -2.75
C ASN A 152 9.41 -0.49 -2.10
N TYR A 153 10.73 -0.63 -2.03
CA TYR A 153 11.59 0.33 -1.34
C TYR A 153 11.56 1.72 -1.99
N LYS A 154 11.46 1.80 -3.32
CA LYS A 154 11.37 3.08 -4.04
C LYS A 154 10.14 3.89 -3.61
N SER A 155 8.95 3.30 -3.66
CA SER A 155 7.74 4.01 -3.21
C SER A 155 7.72 4.23 -1.70
N SER A 156 8.39 3.38 -0.90
CA SER A 156 8.55 3.65 0.53
C SER A 156 9.38 4.92 0.78
N ILE A 157 10.46 5.13 0.01
CA ILE A 157 11.31 6.33 0.07
C ILE A 157 10.51 7.59 -0.25
N GLU A 158 9.69 7.55 -1.30
CA GLU A 158 8.82 8.68 -1.68
C GLU A 158 7.87 9.07 -0.54
N ASN A 159 7.22 8.09 0.08
CA ASN A 159 6.28 8.35 1.17
C ASN A 159 7.00 8.80 2.45
N TYR A 160 8.12 8.19 2.83
CA TYR A 160 8.91 8.69 3.97
C TYR A 160 9.44 10.11 3.73
N THR A 161 9.84 10.43 2.49
CA THR A 161 10.30 11.78 2.13
C THR A 161 9.17 12.79 2.25
N LYS A 162 7.97 12.49 1.74
CA LYS A 162 6.78 13.35 1.92
C LYS A 162 6.36 13.46 3.39
N SER A 163 6.50 12.40 4.19
CA SER A 163 6.28 12.49 5.63
C SER A 163 7.25 13.48 6.29
N LEU A 164 8.55 13.36 6.00
CA LEU A 164 9.59 14.25 6.54
C LEU A 164 9.50 15.69 6.03
N SER A 165 8.97 15.92 4.82
CA SER A 165 8.74 17.28 4.33
C SER A 165 7.62 18.00 5.09
N ILE A 166 6.70 17.25 5.72
CA ILE A 166 5.63 17.80 6.54
C ILE A 166 6.11 17.93 7.99
N ARG A 167 6.72 16.88 8.53
CA ARG A 167 7.21 16.86 9.91
C ARG A 167 8.45 16.00 10.08
N ASP A 168 9.51 16.62 10.57
CA ASP A 168 10.75 15.95 10.93
C ASP A 168 10.51 14.90 12.04
N SER A 169 11.09 13.71 11.88
CA SER A 169 10.92 12.57 12.79
C SER A 169 12.15 11.66 12.75
N ALA A 170 12.70 11.37 13.93
CA ALA A 170 13.84 10.47 14.09
C ALA A 170 13.52 9.05 13.58
N GLU A 171 12.31 8.57 13.85
CA GLU A 171 11.83 7.26 13.41
C GLU A 171 11.70 7.19 11.87
N VAL A 172 11.17 8.24 11.25
CA VAL A 172 11.02 8.26 9.79
C VAL A 172 12.39 8.36 9.11
N HIS A 173 13.34 9.11 9.70
CA HIS A 173 14.73 9.08 9.27
C HIS A 173 15.34 7.68 9.35
N TYR A 174 15.11 6.95 10.45
CA TYR A 174 15.59 5.57 10.58
C TYR A 174 14.99 4.65 9.51
N ASN A 175 13.67 4.69 9.30
CA ASN A 175 12.99 3.86 8.30
C ASN A 175 13.41 4.20 6.87
N LEU A 176 13.60 5.49 6.57
CA LEU A 176 14.11 5.95 5.28
C LEU A 176 15.56 5.49 5.05
N GLY A 177 16.40 5.53 6.09
CA GLY A 177 17.75 4.99 6.03
C GLY A 177 17.79 3.48 5.73
N LEU A 178 16.89 2.71 6.33
CA LEU A 178 16.71 1.29 6.00
C LEU A 178 16.27 1.08 4.54
N ALA A 179 15.35 1.90 4.04
CA ALA A 179 14.86 1.81 2.66
C ALA A 179 15.96 2.07 1.63
N TYR A 180 16.78 3.11 1.84
CA TYR A 180 17.97 3.36 1.01
C TYR A 180 18.96 2.19 1.05
N LEU A 181 19.21 1.63 2.24
CA LEU A 181 20.16 0.52 2.38
C LEU A 181 19.70 -0.73 1.63
N LYS A 182 18.38 -1.00 1.61
CA LYS A 182 17.79 -2.11 0.85
C LYS A 182 17.94 -1.95 -0.67
N LEU A 183 18.08 -0.72 -1.17
CA LEU A 183 18.40 -0.43 -2.57
C LEU A 183 19.91 -0.37 -2.84
N GLY A 184 20.75 -0.60 -1.83
CA GLY A 184 22.21 -0.48 -1.95
C GLY A 184 22.74 0.96 -1.91
N ASP A 185 21.87 1.94 -1.65
CA ASP A 185 22.26 3.35 -1.51
C ASP A 185 22.79 3.62 -0.10
N VAL A 186 24.03 3.20 0.12
CA VAL A 186 24.72 3.32 1.42
C VAL A 186 24.89 4.79 1.81
N LYS A 187 25.13 5.67 0.84
CA LYS A 187 25.36 7.11 1.08
C LYS A 187 24.12 7.78 1.65
N ASN A 188 22.96 7.62 1.02
CA ASN A 188 21.73 8.20 1.56
C ASN A 188 21.30 7.49 2.85
N SER A 189 21.54 6.19 2.96
CA SER A 189 21.30 5.46 4.21
C SER A 189 22.07 6.07 5.39
N GLU A 190 23.37 6.35 5.21
CA GLU A 190 24.21 7.01 6.21
C GLU A 190 23.66 8.39 6.61
N ILE A 191 23.31 9.24 5.64
CA ILE A 191 22.77 10.58 5.89
C ILE A 191 21.54 10.50 6.79
N HIS A 192 20.62 9.59 6.49
CA HIS A 192 19.39 9.44 7.26
C HIS A 192 19.64 8.74 8.62
N ALA A 193 20.58 7.81 8.70
CA ALA A 193 21.02 7.22 9.97
C ALA A 193 21.55 8.28 10.93
N ARG A 194 22.46 9.15 10.48
CA ARG A 194 23.03 10.24 11.30
C ARG A 194 21.93 11.16 11.84
N LYS A 195 20.93 11.50 11.01
CA LYS A 195 19.77 12.30 11.44
C LYS A 195 18.89 11.59 12.48
N ALA A 196 18.69 10.28 12.35
CA ALA A 196 17.93 9.50 13.32
C ALA A 196 18.65 9.44 14.68
N TYR A 197 19.94 9.12 14.69
CA TYR A 197 20.70 8.94 15.92
C TYR A 197 21.11 10.25 16.60
N SER A 198 21.29 11.35 15.86
CA SER A 198 21.46 12.67 16.48
C SER A 198 20.23 13.10 17.30
N LYS A 199 19.07 12.54 16.98
CA LYS A 199 17.81 12.70 17.73
C LYS A 199 17.59 11.57 18.76
N LYS A 200 18.63 10.81 19.09
CA LYS A 200 18.61 9.72 20.08
C LYS A 200 17.62 8.59 19.75
N TYR A 201 17.39 8.30 18.46
CA TYR A 201 16.55 7.16 18.07
C TYR A 201 17.16 5.85 18.62
N PRO A 202 16.38 4.99 19.30
CA PRO A 202 16.95 3.97 20.18
C PRO A 202 17.36 2.67 19.49
N LEU A 203 16.87 2.39 18.27
CA LEU A 203 17.11 1.09 17.64
C LEU A 203 18.48 1.06 16.94
N PRO A 204 19.42 0.17 17.32
CA PRO A 204 20.76 0.14 16.74
C PRO A 204 20.83 -0.56 15.38
N GLY A 205 19.73 -1.18 14.92
CA GLY A 205 19.73 -2.09 13.76
C GLY A 205 20.34 -1.47 12.50
N LEU A 206 19.93 -0.25 12.15
CA LEU A 206 20.49 0.45 10.99
C LEU A 206 21.98 0.77 11.18
N LYS A 207 22.42 1.14 12.40
CA LYS A 207 23.84 1.41 12.70
C LYS A 207 24.67 0.14 12.52
N ASN A 208 24.18 -0.99 13.00
CA ASN A 208 24.83 -2.29 12.83
C ASN A 208 24.96 -2.69 11.36
N MET A 209 23.88 -2.55 10.57
CA MET A 209 23.91 -2.87 9.14
C MET A 209 24.87 -1.96 8.33
N LEU A 210 25.05 -0.70 8.76
CA LEU A 210 26.00 0.21 8.14
C LEU A 210 27.46 -0.11 8.53
N MET A 211 27.69 -0.54 9.77
CA MET A 211 29.02 -0.99 10.22
C MET A 211 29.51 -2.22 9.44
N GLU A 212 28.62 -3.16 9.11
CA GLU A 212 28.94 -4.31 8.23
C GLU A 212 29.40 -3.88 6.82
N ARG A 213 29.07 -2.65 6.43
CA ARG A 213 29.47 -2.01 5.16
C ARG A 213 30.59 -0.99 5.36
N GLN A 214 31.32 -1.06 6.48
CA GLN A 214 32.44 -0.19 6.83
C GLN A 214 32.05 1.29 7.01
N VAL A 215 30.78 1.57 7.31
CA VAL A 215 30.28 2.93 7.63
C VAL A 215 30.02 3.03 9.13
N SER A 216 30.78 3.88 9.82
CA SER A 216 30.61 4.15 11.25
C SER A 216 29.65 5.33 11.46
N ILE A 217 28.64 5.12 12.30
CA ILE A 217 27.73 6.16 12.77
C ILE A 217 28.02 6.42 14.24
N GLU A 218 28.41 7.63 14.59
CA GLU A 218 28.67 8.03 15.97
C GLU A 218 27.35 8.20 16.74
#